data_AF-A0A2U2XEP5-F1
#
_entry.id   AF-A0A2U2XEP5-F1
#
_cell.length_a   1.000
_cell.length_b   1.000
_cell.length_c   1.000
_cell.angle_alpha   90.00
_cell.angle_beta   90.00
_cell.angle_gamma   90.00
#
_symmetry.space_group_name_H-M   'P 1'
#
loop_
_entity.id
_entity.type
_entity.pdbx_description
1 polymer ?
#
loop_
_entity_poly.entity_id
_entity_poly.type
_entity_poly.pdbx_seq_one_letter_code
_entity_poly.pdbx_strand_id
1 'polypeptide(L)'
;MSYQQEELPNSKDINTETKRPNSLTVLLVLSAIYIVMSLSATFQAISNGPLTQNQLEQETSEFYGSMVELRNQGLGEELTDMAEVMVETSVYINNEVYQLTNYLRLIELIIGAASLVLMFQLKKIGFHIYLFYSLFPIITTYITLPQELILTASIVVMVFIGALFALLYGTKLKYMK
;
A
#
# COMPACT_ATOMS: atom_id res chain seq x y z
N MET A 1 -67.49 -27.23 -19.50
CA MET A 1 -66.75 -25.95 -19.43
C MET A 1 -65.53 -26.17 -18.56
N SER A 2 -64.37 -26.45 -19.15
CA SER A 2 -63.11 -26.57 -18.41
C SER A 2 -62.56 -25.17 -18.18
N TYR A 3 -62.41 -24.79 -16.92
CA TYR A 3 -61.71 -23.56 -16.56
C TYR A 3 -60.24 -23.70 -16.93
N GLN A 4 -59.78 -22.81 -17.82
CA GLN A 4 -58.37 -22.63 -18.15
C GLN A 4 -57.63 -22.27 -16.86
N GLN A 5 -56.57 -23.02 -16.55
CA GLN A 5 -55.57 -22.62 -15.58
C GLN A 5 -54.81 -21.43 -16.18
N GLU A 6 -55.03 -20.23 -15.64
CA GLU A 6 -54.10 -19.11 -15.83
C GLU A 6 -52.79 -19.47 -15.13
N GLU A 7 -51.82 -19.94 -15.91
CA GLU A 7 -50.43 -20.02 -15.47
C GLU A 7 -49.93 -18.59 -15.23
N LEU A 8 -49.84 -18.21 -13.96
CA LEU A 8 -49.15 -17.00 -13.54
C LEU A 8 -47.67 -17.13 -13.96
N PRO A 9 -47.09 -16.14 -14.66
CA PRO A 9 -45.68 -16.19 -15.01
C PRO A 9 -44.83 -16.12 -13.74
N ASN A 10 -44.30 -17.29 -13.35
CA ASN A 10 -43.24 -17.43 -12.36
C ASN A 10 -41.91 -17.07 -13.01
N SER A 11 -41.64 -15.77 -13.15
CA SER A 11 -40.28 -15.28 -13.36
C SER A 11 -40.01 -14.13 -12.41
N LYS A 12 -39.83 -14.50 -11.14
CA LYS A 12 -38.93 -13.75 -10.26
C LYS A 12 -37.49 -13.93 -10.76
N ASP A 13 -37.21 -13.49 -11.97
CA ASP A 13 -35.88 -13.02 -12.36
C ASP A 13 -35.70 -11.67 -11.65
N ILE A 14 -35.55 -11.74 -10.33
CA ILE A 14 -35.02 -10.62 -9.57
C ILE A 14 -33.57 -10.56 -10.01
N ASN A 15 -33.33 -9.76 -11.04
CA ASN A 15 -32.02 -9.27 -11.40
C ASN A 15 -31.52 -8.52 -10.17
N THR A 16 -30.96 -9.27 -9.21
CA THR A 16 -30.25 -8.72 -8.07
C THR A 16 -28.95 -8.20 -8.65
N GLU A 17 -29.02 -7.02 -9.28
CA GLU A 17 -27.84 -6.21 -9.47
C GLU A 17 -27.17 -6.15 -8.11
N THR A 18 -26.07 -6.86 -7.97
CA THR A 18 -25.31 -6.98 -6.73
C THR A 18 -24.77 -5.60 -6.42
N LYS A 19 -25.59 -4.81 -5.71
CA LYS A 19 -25.27 -3.44 -5.34
C LYS A 19 -24.02 -3.48 -4.47
N ARG A 20 -22.99 -2.77 -4.90
CA ARG A 20 -21.73 -2.67 -4.15
C ARG A 20 -22.01 -2.14 -2.74
N PRO A 21 -21.56 -2.84 -1.68
CA PRO A 21 -21.79 -2.37 -0.33
C PRO A 21 -21.00 -1.09 -0.06
N ASN A 22 -21.60 -0.14 0.67
CA ASN A 22 -20.97 1.15 0.98
C ASN A 22 -19.59 0.98 1.66
N SER A 23 -19.43 -0.04 2.52
CA SER A 23 -18.15 -0.35 3.15
C SER A 23 -17.05 -0.72 2.16
N LEU A 24 -17.36 -1.45 1.08
CA LEU A 24 -16.39 -1.74 0.02
C LEU A 24 -16.02 -0.45 -0.72
N THR A 25 -16.99 0.42 -1.00
CA THR A 25 -16.73 1.72 -1.62
C THR A 25 -15.78 2.57 -0.77
N VAL A 26 -15.99 2.65 0.56
CA VAL A 26 -15.12 3.40 1.46
C VAL A 26 -13.68 2.86 1.45
N LEU A 27 -13.51 1.54 1.52
CA LEU A 27 -12.19 0.92 1.47
C LEU A 27 -11.47 1.23 0.14
N LEU A 28 -12.19 1.09 -0.98
CA LEU A 28 -11.64 1.38 -2.30
C LEU A 28 -11.22 2.85 -2.44
N VAL A 29 -12.01 3.79 -1.91
CA VAL A 29 -11.67 5.22 -1.91
C VAL A 29 -10.43 5.49 -1.05
N LEU A 30 -10.35 4.93 0.16
CA LEU A 30 -9.18 5.08 1.02
C LEU A 30 -7.91 4.53 0.36
N SER A 31 -7.99 3.33 -0.22
CA SER A 31 -6.86 2.75 -0.96
C SER A 31 -6.52 3.56 -2.21
N ALA A 32 -7.51 4.09 -2.93
CA ALA A 32 -7.26 4.91 -4.13
C ALA A 32 -6.56 6.23 -3.79
N ILE A 33 -6.95 6.90 -2.69
CA ILE A 33 -6.27 8.11 -2.21
C ILE A 33 -4.80 7.81 -1.93
N TYR A 34 -4.53 6.74 -1.18
CA TYR A 34 -3.15 6.32 -0.88
C TYR A 34 -2.35 6.05 -2.16
N ILE A 35 -2.93 5.33 -3.13
CA ILE A 35 -2.25 5.04 -4.40
C ILE A 35 -1.96 6.32 -5.18
N VAL A 36 -2.91 7.25 -5.29
CA VAL A 36 -2.71 8.51 -6.02
C VAL A 36 -1.61 9.36 -5.37
N MET A 37 -1.63 9.49 -4.04
CA MET A 37 -0.58 10.21 -3.31
C MET A 37 0.79 9.56 -3.51
N SER A 38 0.86 8.24 -3.37
CA SER A 38 2.12 7.49 -3.53
C SER A 38 2.64 7.56 -4.97
N LEU A 39 1.76 7.51 -5.96
CA LEU A 39 2.10 7.60 -7.37
C LEU A 39 2.63 9.00 -7.70
N SER A 40 1.99 10.05 -7.17
CA SER A 40 2.47 11.42 -7.31
C SER A 40 3.85 11.61 -6.68
N ALA A 41 4.09 11.08 -5.47
CA ALA A 41 5.40 11.13 -4.83
C ALA A 41 6.46 10.35 -5.63
N THR A 42 6.11 9.16 -6.14
CA THR A 42 7.03 8.32 -6.94
C THR A 42 7.39 9.00 -8.26
N PHE A 43 6.43 9.63 -8.94
CA PHE A 43 6.71 10.40 -10.16
C PHE A 43 7.61 11.61 -9.88
N GLN A 44 7.36 12.32 -8.77
CA GLN A 44 8.23 13.44 -8.36
C GLN A 44 9.65 12.96 -8.07
N ALA A 45 9.81 11.85 -7.35
CA ALA A 45 11.12 11.25 -7.11
C ALA A 45 11.83 10.94 -8.44
N ILE A 46 11.22 10.12 -9.30
CA ILE A 46 11.81 9.76 -10.60
C ILE A 46 12.16 11.00 -11.44
N SER A 47 11.32 12.04 -11.42
CA SER A 47 11.56 13.27 -12.18
C SER A 47 12.70 14.12 -11.60
N ASN A 48 12.86 14.15 -10.28
CA ASN A 48 13.88 14.96 -9.60
C ASN A 48 15.23 14.24 -9.53
N GLY A 49 15.22 12.90 -9.56
CA GLY A 49 16.41 12.09 -9.39
C GLY A 49 16.87 11.98 -7.92
N PRO A 50 18.00 11.30 -7.67
CA PRO A 50 18.57 11.21 -6.33
C PRO A 50 19.00 12.59 -5.84
N LEU A 51 18.99 12.76 -4.52
CA LEU A 51 19.51 13.95 -3.86
C LEU A 51 21.00 14.09 -4.12
N THR A 52 21.44 15.33 -4.32
CA THR A 52 22.87 15.66 -4.36
C THR A 52 23.50 15.48 -2.98
N GLN A 53 24.83 15.30 -2.92
CA GLN A 53 25.54 15.13 -1.65
C GLN A 53 25.25 16.25 -0.65
N ASN A 54 25.24 17.51 -1.11
CA ASN A 54 24.94 18.65 -0.24
C ASN A 54 23.51 18.63 0.32
N GLN A 55 22.53 18.20 -0.49
CA GLN A 55 21.14 18.07 -0.05
C GLN A 55 20.99 16.92 0.95
N LEU A 56 21.64 15.80 0.68
CA LEU A 56 21.62 14.64 1.56
C LEU A 56 22.27 14.94 2.91
N GLU A 57 23.40 15.64 2.92
CA GLU A 57 24.08 16.11 4.14
C GLU A 57 23.20 17.09 4.93
N GLN A 58 22.51 17.99 4.24
CA GLN A 58 21.58 18.93 4.87
C GLN A 58 20.40 18.19 5.52
N GLU A 59 19.70 17.33 4.78
CA GLU A 59 18.55 16.57 5.31
C GLU A 59 18.96 15.67 6.48
N THR A 60 20.12 15.01 6.37
CA THR A 60 20.66 14.16 7.42
C THR A 60 20.99 14.97 8.68
N SER A 61 21.60 16.15 8.53
CA SER A 61 21.94 17.03 9.64
C SER A 61 20.70 17.59 10.35
N GLU A 62 19.69 17.99 9.58
CA GLU A 62 18.40 18.45 10.13
C GLU A 62 17.70 17.33 10.91
N PHE A 63 17.72 16.11 10.36
CA PHE A 63 17.15 14.94 11.03
C PHE A 63 17.88 14.63 12.35
N TYR A 64 19.21 14.56 12.36
CA TYR A 64 19.99 14.36 13.60
C TYR A 64 19.77 15.48 14.61
N GLY A 65 19.64 16.74 14.16
CA GLY A 65 19.30 17.88 15.01
C GLY A 65 17.98 17.64 15.76
N SER A 66 16.96 17.16 15.06
CA SER A 66 15.67 16.82 15.68
C SER A 66 15.77 15.66 16.67
N MET A 67 16.61 14.66 16.39
CA MET A 67 16.82 13.52 17.29
C MET A 67 17.53 13.90 18.58
N VAL A 68 18.51 14.81 18.53
CA VAL A 68 19.16 15.33 19.74
C VAL A 68 18.16 16.06 20.64
N GLU A 69 17.24 16.81 20.04
CA GLU A 69 16.17 17.49 20.79
C GLU A 69 15.25 16.48 21.48
N LEU A 70 14.80 15.44 20.77
CA LEU A 70 13.96 14.38 21.34
C LEU A 70 14.68 13.61 22.45
N ARG A 71 15.97 13.31 22.27
CA ARG A 71 16.81 12.68 23.31
C ARG A 71 16.87 13.54 24.57
N ASN A 72 17.04 14.84 24.41
CA ASN A 72 17.06 15.79 25.55
C ASN A 72 15.69 15.88 26.26
N GLN A 73 14.60 15.53 25.57
CA GLN A 73 13.24 15.42 26.15
C GLN A 73 12.98 14.07 26.84
N GLY A 74 13.99 13.18 26.90
CA GLY A 74 13.89 11.88 27.56
C GLY A 74 13.28 10.77 26.71
N LEU A 75 13.08 11.01 25.41
CA LEU A 75 12.78 9.96 24.45
C LEU A 75 14.07 9.17 24.18
N GLY A 76 14.09 7.93 24.66
CA GLY A 76 15.31 7.16 24.97
C GLY A 76 16.18 6.72 23.80
N GLU A 77 17.28 6.05 24.17
CA GLU A 77 18.35 5.51 23.31
C GLU A 77 17.81 4.66 22.14
N GLU A 78 16.78 3.85 22.38
CA GLU A 78 16.15 2.99 21.36
C GLU A 78 15.57 3.77 20.16
N LEU A 79 15.02 4.97 20.38
CA LEU A 79 14.55 5.83 19.29
C LEU A 79 15.70 6.44 18.50
N THR A 80 16.86 6.63 19.13
CA THR A 80 18.07 7.13 18.48
C THR A 80 18.63 6.06 17.55
N ASP A 81 18.70 4.81 18.01
CA ASP A 81 19.18 3.68 17.20
C ASP A 81 18.28 3.45 15.97
N MET A 82 16.95 3.52 16.15
CA MET A 82 16.00 3.43 15.03
C MET A 82 16.20 4.56 14.01
N ALA A 83 16.46 5.77 14.50
CA ALA A 83 16.65 6.94 13.67
C ALA A 83 17.96 6.87 12.87
N GLU A 84 19.03 6.36 13.46
CA GLU A 84 20.30 6.11 12.77
C GLU A 84 20.10 5.12 11.61
N VAL A 85 19.43 3.98 11.87
CA VAL A 85 19.09 3.03 10.80
C VAL A 85 18.27 3.70 9.70
N MET A 86 17.29 4.53 10.03
CA MET A 86 16.48 5.24 9.02
C MET A 86 17.32 6.18 8.14
N VAL A 87 18.29 6.89 8.73
CA VAL A 87 19.24 7.74 7.98
C VAL A 87 20.10 6.89 7.07
N GLU A 88 20.73 5.85 7.60
CA GLU A 88 21.60 4.96 6.83
C GLU A 88 20.84 4.29 5.67
N THR A 89 19.62 3.81 5.91
CA THR A 89 18.74 3.29 4.86
C THR A 89 18.45 4.36 3.80
N SER A 90 18.17 5.60 4.20
CA SER A 90 17.86 6.68 3.26
C SER A 90 19.06 7.06 2.38
N VAL A 91 20.25 7.16 2.99
CA VAL A 91 21.52 7.39 2.29
C VAL A 91 21.83 6.25 1.32
N TYR A 92 21.67 5.00 1.78
CA TYR A 92 21.88 3.81 0.95
C TYR A 92 20.92 3.76 -0.24
N ILE A 93 19.62 4.00 -0.01
CA ILE A 93 18.64 4.05 -1.09
C ILE A 93 18.99 5.15 -2.09
N ASN A 94 19.39 6.33 -1.62
CA ASN A 94 19.74 7.45 -2.50
C ASN A 94 20.95 7.15 -3.40
N ASN A 95 21.98 6.52 -2.85
CA ASN A 95 23.26 6.37 -3.52
C ASN A 95 23.39 5.06 -4.32
N GLU A 96 22.84 3.95 -3.80
CA GLU A 96 23.12 2.62 -4.35
C GLU A 96 21.95 2.06 -5.15
N VAL A 97 20.71 2.21 -4.66
CA VAL A 97 19.54 1.49 -5.20
C VAL A 97 18.37 2.41 -5.59
N TYR A 98 18.65 3.69 -5.83
CA TYR A 98 17.62 4.72 -6.05
C TYR A 98 16.68 4.38 -7.21
N GLN A 99 17.26 4.10 -8.38
CA GLN A 99 16.48 3.83 -9.60
C GLN A 99 15.68 2.53 -9.44
N LEU A 100 16.32 1.48 -8.93
CA LEU A 100 15.68 0.18 -8.72
C LEU A 100 14.50 0.31 -7.75
N THR A 101 14.70 0.98 -6.62
CA THR A 101 13.66 1.19 -5.59
C THR A 101 12.47 1.95 -6.18
N ASN A 102 12.70 3.04 -6.91
CA ASN A 102 11.62 3.84 -7.49
C ASN A 102 10.87 3.11 -8.61
N TYR A 103 11.57 2.32 -9.45
CA TYR A 103 10.90 1.53 -10.48
C TYR A 103 10.09 0.36 -9.91
N LEU A 104 10.62 -0.34 -8.90
CA LEU A 104 9.87 -1.36 -8.18
C LEU A 104 8.63 -0.76 -7.51
N ARG A 105 8.77 0.42 -6.89
CA ARG A 105 7.66 1.16 -6.29
C ARG A 105 6.61 1.55 -7.34
N LEU A 106 7.02 1.96 -8.53
CA LEU A 106 6.09 2.28 -9.62
C LEU A 106 5.32 1.04 -10.08
N ILE A 107 6.00 -0.10 -10.25
CA ILE A 107 5.38 -1.39 -10.61
C ILE A 107 4.38 -1.81 -9.53
N GLU A 108 4.78 -1.73 -8.26
CA GLU A 108 3.93 -2.01 -7.11
C GLU A 108 2.63 -1.20 -7.19
N LEU A 109 2.73 0.12 -7.41
CA LEU A 109 1.57 1.00 -7.47
C LEU A 109 0.67 0.73 -8.66
N ILE A 110 1.21 0.33 -9.82
CA ILE A 110 0.41 -0.09 -10.98
C ILE A 110 -0.37 -1.37 -10.66
N ILE A 111 0.27 -2.36 -10.04
CA ILE A 111 -0.40 -3.60 -9.61
C ILE A 111 -1.48 -3.29 -8.57
N GLY A 112 -1.17 -2.43 -7.60
CA GLY A 112 -2.12 -1.93 -6.62
C GLY A 112 -3.32 -1.27 -7.28
N ALA A 113 -3.10 -0.35 -8.22
CA ALA A 113 -4.17 0.36 -8.93
C ALA A 113 -5.05 -0.61 -9.73
N ALA A 114 -4.44 -1.56 -10.44
CA ALA A 114 -5.15 -2.61 -11.18
C ALA A 114 -6.03 -3.46 -10.24
N SER A 115 -5.51 -3.80 -9.05
CA SER A 115 -6.28 -4.52 -8.03
C SER A 115 -7.53 -3.75 -7.61
N LEU A 116 -7.42 -2.44 -7.38
CA LEU A 116 -8.54 -1.58 -7.00
C LEU A 116 -9.57 -1.46 -8.11
N VAL A 117 -9.14 -1.29 -9.36
CA VAL A 117 -10.05 -1.21 -10.52
C VAL A 117 -10.86 -2.51 -10.66
N LEU A 118 -10.21 -3.66 -10.51
CA LEU A 118 -10.88 -4.96 -10.57
C LEU A 118 -11.85 -5.17 -9.40
N MET A 119 -11.47 -4.77 -8.18
CA MET A 119 -12.37 -4.81 -7.02
C MET A 119 -13.53 -3.80 -7.15
N PHE A 120 -13.30 -2.66 -7.79
CA PHE A 120 -14.36 -1.68 -8.09
C PHE A 120 -15.39 -2.26 -9.08
N GLN A 121 -14.92 -3.07 -10.04
CA GLN A 121 -15.74 -3.87 -10.96
C GLN A 121 -16.32 -5.14 -10.32
N LEU A 122 -16.15 -5.34 -9.01
CA LEU A 122 -16.62 -6.51 -8.27
C LEU A 122 -16.07 -7.84 -8.79
N LYS A 123 -14.83 -7.87 -9.30
CA LYS A 123 -14.17 -9.10 -9.73
C LYS A 123 -13.29 -9.68 -8.62
N LYS A 124 -13.46 -10.96 -8.27
CA LYS A 124 -12.67 -11.61 -7.20
C LYS A 124 -11.17 -11.62 -7.46
N ILE A 125 -10.76 -11.68 -8.73
CA ILE A 125 -9.33 -11.64 -9.10
C ILE A 125 -8.63 -10.36 -8.58
N GLY A 126 -9.35 -9.24 -8.46
CA GLY A 126 -8.80 -8.01 -7.89
C GLY A 126 -8.35 -8.19 -6.43
N PHE A 127 -9.08 -8.98 -5.63
CA PHE A 127 -8.70 -9.28 -4.26
C PHE A 127 -7.43 -10.14 -4.18
N HIS A 128 -7.28 -11.14 -5.05
CA HIS A 128 -6.07 -11.97 -5.08
C HIS A 128 -4.83 -11.16 -5.51
N ILE A 129 -5.00 -10.25 -6.48
CA ILE A 129 -3.93 -9.31 -6.86
C ILE A 129 -3.61 -8.39 -5.69
N TYR A 130 -4.61 -7.92 -4.95
CA TYR A 130 -4.42 -7.10 -3.75
C TYR A 130 -3.57 -7.82 -2.68
N LEU A 131 -3.81 -9.11 -2.44
CA LEU A 131 -2.99 -9.90 -1.50
C LEU A 131 -1.53 -9.94 -1.94
N PHE A 132 -1.27 -10.18 -3.22
CA PHE A 132 0.10 -10.16 -3.75
C PHE A 132 0.73 -8.78 -3.62
N TYR A 133 0.00 -7.73 -4.01
CA TYR A 133 0.39 -6.34 -3.84
C TYR A 133 0.76 -6.01 -2.38
N SER A 134 -0.01 -6.48 -1.39
CA SER A 134 0.26 -6.18 0.03
C SER A 134 1.58 -6.77 0.55
N LEU A 135 2.07 -7.83 -0.08
CA LEU A 135 3.36 -8.46 0.27
C LEU A 135 4.52 -7.91 -0.56
N PHE A 136 4.22 -7.25 -1.68
CA PHE A 136 5.22 -6.76 -2.62
C PHE A 136 6.24 -5.81 -1.97
N PRO A 137 5.85 -4.80 -1.14
CA PRO A 137 6.81 -3.93 -0.46
C PRO A 137 7.84 -4.70 0.38
N ILE A 138 7.39 -5.73 1.09
CA ILE A 138 8.24 -6.56 1.95
C ILE A 138 9.25 -7.31 1.08
N ILE A 139 8.77 -7.94 0.00
CA ILE A 139 9.63 -8.65 -0.94
C ILE A 139 10.67 -7.70 -1.53
N THR A 140 10.26 -6.51 -1.96
CA THR A 140 11.19 -5.53 -2.53
C THR A 140 12.22 -5.05 -1.51
N THR A 141 11.83 -4.83 -0.26
CA THR A 141 12.76 -4.42 0.81
C THR A 141 13.89 -5.43 0.99
N TYR A 142 13.58 -6.74 1.02
CA TYR A 142 14.60 -7.78 1.16
C TYR A 142 15.44 -8.00 -0.10
N ILE A 143 14.99 -7.53 -1.27
CA ILE A 143 15.78 -7.58 -2.51
C ILE A 143 16.72 -6.38 -2.61
N THR A 144 16.26 -5.20 -2.16
CA THR A 144 17.00 -3.94 -2.36
C THR A 144 17.91 -3.57 -1.21
N LEU A 145 17.59 -3.96 0.04
CA LEU A 145 18.32 -3.52 1.22
C LEU A 145 19.17 -4.66 1.82
N PRO A 146 20.40 -4.35 2.27
CA PRO A 146 21.16 -5.19 3.20
C PRO A 146 20.38 -5.43 4.49
N GLN A 147 20.61 -6.59 5.14
CA GLN A 147 19.82 -7.03 6.29
C GLN A 147 19.91 -6.06 7.49
N GLU A 148 21.07 -5.46 7.70
CA GLU A 148 21.35 -4.48 8.74
C GLU A 148 20.56 -3.17 8.57
N LEU A 149 20.16 -2.82 7.34
CA LEU A 149 19.38 -1.62 7.03
C LEU A 149 17.87 -1.89 7.01
N ILE A 150 17.44 -3.12 7.34
CA ILE A 150 16.02 -3.47 7.39
C ILE A 150 15.50 -3.24 8.81
N LEU A 151 14.72 -2.17 8.98
CA LEU A 151 14.03 -1.91 10.24
C LEU A 151 12.88 -2.90 10.44
N THR A 152 13.07 -3.87 11.34
CA THR A 152 12.09 -4.94 11.61
C THR A 152 10.72 -4.39 12.01
N ALA A 153 10.70 -3.29 12.79
CA ALA A 153 9.46 -2.63 13.18
C ALA A 153 8.64 -2.18 11.96
N SER A 154 9.27 -1.66 10.91
CA SER A 154 8.60 -1.26 9.67
C SER A 154 7.96 -2.45 8.96
N ILE A 155 8.67 -3.60 8.89
CA ILE A 155 8.13 -4.82 8.28
C ILE A 155 6.90 -5.31 9.04
N VAL A 156 6.94 -5.32 10.38
CA VAL A 156 5.81 -5.73 11.22
C VAL A 156 4.60 -4.83 10.96
N VAL A 157 4.79 -3.51 10.92
CA VAL A 157 3.71 -2.55 10.62
C VAL A 157 3.14 -2.76 9.22
N MET A 158 3.98 -2.99 8.21
CA MET A 158 3.53 -3.27 6.84
C MET A 158 2.68 -4.55 6.77
N VAL A 159 3.14 -5.65 7.38
CA VAL A 159 2.39 -6.91 7.45
C VAL A 159 1.07 -6.70 8.17
N PHE A 160 1.07 -6.00 9.30
CA PHE A 160 -0.13 -5.74 10.07
C PHE A 160 -1.17 -4.95 9.27
N ILE A 161 -0.77 -3.85 8.63
CA ILE A 161 -1.67 -3.03 7.80
C ILE A 161 -2.18 -3.84 6.60
N GLY A 162 -1.30 -4.58 5.91
CA GLY A 162 -1.65 -5.43 4.79
C GLY A 162 -2.68 -6.50 5.19
N ALA A 163 -2.45 -7.19 6.30
CA ALA A 163 -3.36 -8.20 6.85
C ALA A 163 -4.72 -7.58 7.25
N LEU A 164 -4.69 -6.42 7.90
CA LEU A 164 -5.92 -5.71 8.30
C LEU A 164 -6.80 -5.40 7.08
N PHE A 165 -6.24 -4.78 6.04
CA PHE A 165 -7.01 -4.47 4.84
C PHE A 165 -7.41 -5.72 4.06
N ALA A 166 -6.55 -6.74 4.00
CA ALA A 166 -6.89 -8.02 3.40
C ALA A 166 -8.11 -8.66 4.07
N LEU A 167 -8.20 -8.63 5.41
CA LEU A 167 -9.37 -9.10 6.15
C LEU A 167 -10.60 -8.24 5.82
N LEU A 168 -10.46 -6.91 5.85
CA LEU A 168 -11.56 -5.99 5.56
C LEU A 168 -12.15 -6.23 4.16
N TYR A 169 -11.31 -6.34 3.13
CA TYR A 169 -11.73 -6.68 1.77
C TYR A 169 -12.27 -8.12 1.68
N GLY A 170 -11.63 -9.07 2.36
CA GLY A 170 -12.02 -10.48 2.42
C GLY A 170 -13.46 -10.68 2.90
N THR A 171 -13.89 -9.92 3.92
CA THR A 171 -15.29 -9.96 4.39
C THR A 171 -16.31 -9.52 3.34
N LYS A 172 -15.87 -8.85 2.26
CA LYS A 172 -16.71 -8.36 1.16
C LYS A 172 -16.62 -9.23 -0.10
N LEU A 173 -15.85 -10.32 -0.09
CA LEU A 173 -15.71 -11.22 -1.23
C LEU A 173 -17.04 -11.80 -1.74
N LYS A 174 -18.02 -12.00 -0.85
CA LYS A 174 -19.35 -12.47 -1.22
C LYS A 174 -20.10 -11.56 -2.20
N TYR A 175 -19.70 -10.30 -2.32
CA TYR A 175 -20.27 -9.32 -3.25
C TYR A 175 -19.49 -9.26 -4.58
N MET A 176 -18.34 -9.92 -4.66
CA MET A 176 -17.53 -10.01 -5.87
C MET A 176 -17.86 -11.30 -6.61
N LYS A 177 -17.80 -11.29 -7.94
CA LYS A 177 -18.04 -12.44 -8.82
C LYS A 177 -16.71 -13.07 -9.24
#